data_AF-A0A964ZAT4-F1
#
_entry.id   AF-A0A964ZAT4-F1
#
_cell.length_a   1.000
_cell.length_b   1.000
_cell.length_c   1.000
_cell.angle_alpha   90.00
_cell.angle_beta   90.00
_cell.angle_gamma   90.00
#
_symmetry.space_group_name_H-M   'P 1'
#
loop_
_entity.id
_entity.type
_entity.pdbx_description
1 polymer ?
#
loop_
_entity_poly.entity_id
_entity_poly.type
_entity_poly.pdbx_seq_one_letter_code
_entity_poly.pdbx_strand_id
1 'polypeptide(L)'
;MRMTGSWHLYHPGEQWRKPSQRARVVIGTLDWEAVCFSAPVVETYRDFDPRRHPILGSLGPDLCQPSPDLDECVRRMMSYTPTETSVAEVLLDQRVMCGVGNVYRCELLWTTEIHPWARVGDL
;
A
#
# COMPACT_ATOMS: atom_id res chain seq x y z
N MET A 1 -3.56 1.16 -4.65
CA MET A 1 -3.56 1.90 -5.95
C MET A 1 -2.11 2.17 -6.32
N ARG A 2 -1.65 1.82 -7.53
CA ARG A 2 -0.27 2.17 -7.96
C ARG A 2 -0.21 3.66 -8.37
N MET A 3 0.94 4.10 -8.88
CA MET A 3 1.26 5.50 -9.17
C MET A 3 0.29 6.28 -10.07
N THR A 4 -0.48 5.62 -10.96
CA THR A 4 -1.28 6.30 -11.99
C THR A 4 -2.79 6.26 -11.75
N GLY A 5 -3.24 5.47 -10.78
CA GLY A 5 -4.65 5.32 -10.47
C GLY A 5 -5.17 6.51 -9.68
N SER A 6 -6.45 6.84 -9.84
CA SER A 6 -7.11 7.82 -8.98
C SER A 6 -8.61 7.52 -8.87
N TRP A 7 -9.16 7.66 -7.67
CA TRP A 7 -10.60 7.67 -7.45
C TRP A 7 -11.13 9.09 -7.45
N HIS A 8 -12.22 9.30 -8.17
CA HIS A 8 -12.99 10.54 -8.19
C HIS A 8 -14.43 10.23 -7.78
N LEU A 9 -15.10 11.19 -7.13
CA LEU A 9 -16.51 11.10 -6.77
C LEU A 9 -17.31 12.12 -7.58
N TYR A 10 -18.49 11.71 -8.04
CA TYR A 10 -19.42 12.52 -8.82
C TYR A 10 -20.86 12.24 -8.38
N HIS A 11 -21.78 13.18 -8.62
CA HIS A 11 -23.20 12.87 -8.58
C HIS A 11 -23.67 12.18 -9.88
N PRO A 12 -24.74 11.36 -9.85
CA PRO A 12 -25.29 10.75 -11.05
C PRO A 12 -25.59 11.79 -12.14
N GLY A 13 -25.07 11.57 -13.35
CA GLY A 13 -25.22 12.47 -14.49
C GLY A 13 -24.25 13.66 -14.52
N GLU A 14 -23.40 13.85 -13.51
CA GLU A 14 -22.35 14.86 -13.52
C GLU A 14 -21.26 14.51 -14.56
N GLN A 15 -20.74 15.53 -15.25
CA GLN A 15 -19.68 15.32 -16.23
C GLN A 15 -18.36 14.97 -15.54
N TRP A 16 -17.77 13.84 -15.94
CA TRP A 16 -16.49 13.42 -15.39
C TRP A 16 -15.34 14.34 -15.85
N ARG A 17 -14.42 14.64 -14.91
CA ARG A 17 -13.23 15.47 -15.17
C ARG A 17 -12.17 14.78 -16.03
N LYS A 18 -12.27 13.46 -16.21
CA LYS A 18 -11.34 12.65 -17.02
C LYS A 18 -12.13 11.91 -18.11
N PRO A 19 -11.52 11.66 -19.28
CA PRO A 19 -12.19 10.93 -20.36
C PRO A 19 -12.67 9.55 -19.90
N SER A 20 -13.87 9.16 -20.32
CA SER A 20 -14.49 7.87 -19.98
C SER A 20 -13.61 6.66 -20.34
N GLN A 21 -12.82 6.76 -21.41
CA GLN A 21 -11.83 5.74 -21.82
C GLN A 21 -10.76 5.43 -20.75
N ARG A 22 -10.52 6.37 -19.82
CA ARG A 22 -9.60 6.16 -18.70
C ARG A 22 -10.29 5.50 -17.51
N ALA A 23 -11.61 5.42 -17.47
CA ALA A 23 -12.31 4.71 -16.42
C ALA A 23 -11.98 3.21 -16.48
N ARG A 24 -11.86 2.59 -15.31
CA ARG A 24 -11.57 1.17 -15.14
C ARG A 24 -12.60 0.48 -14.26
N VAL A 25 -13.11 1.20 -13.26
CA VAL A 25 -14.19 0.75 -12.38
C VAL A 25 -15.12 1.93 -12.13
N VAL A 26 -16.43 1.68 -12.14
CA VAL A 26 -17.46 2.64 -11.70
C VAL A 26 -18.31 1.92 -10.67
N ILE A 27 -18.47 2.54 -9.49
CA ILE A 27 -19.33 2.04 -8.42
C ILE A 27 -20.39 3.11 -8.17
N GLY A 28 -21.64 2.79 -8.49
CA GLY A 28 -22.77 3.71 -8.36
C GLY A 28 -23.64 3.38 -7.15
N THR A 29 -24.18 4.42 -6.53
CA THR A 29 -25.29 4.40 -5.58
C THR A 29 -26.39 5.33 -6.11
N LEU A 30 -27.48 5.52 -5.38
CA LEU A 30 -28.53 6.45 -5.79
C LEU A 30 -28.03 7.91 -5.85
N ASP A 31 -27.07 8.28 -5.01
CA ASP A 31 -26.65 9.67 -4.84
C ASP A 31 -25.23 9.96 -5.35
N TRP A 32 -24.42 8.92 -5.57
CA TRP A 32 -23.00 9.04 -5.87
C TRP A 32 -22.49 7.99 -6.86
N GLU A 33 -21.52 8.41 -7.69
CA GLU A 33 -20.69 7.57 -8.53
C GLU A 33 -19.21 7.72 -8.14
N ALA A 34 -18.59 6.62 -7.70
CA ALA A 34 -17.14 6.53 -7.55
C ALA A 34 -16.53 5.97 -8.82
N VAL A 35 -15.64 6.74 -9.47
CA VAL A 35 -14.99 6.35 -10.71
C VAL A 35 -13.49 6.19 -10.50
N CYS A 36 -12.98 4.98 -10.74
CA CYS A 36 -11.57 4.67 -10.72
C CYS A 36 -10.98 4.89 -12.12
N PHE A 37 -10.11 5.88 -12.25
CA PHE A 37 -9.39 6.16 -13.50
C PHE A 37 -8.00 5.54 -13.48
N SER A 38 -7.60 4.97 -14.63
CA SER A 38 -6.22 4.56 -14.94
C SER A 38 -5.59 3.60 -13.92
N ALA A 39 -6.41 2.83 -13.20
CA ALA A 39 -5.95 1.71 -12.38
C ALA A 39 -5.24 0.68 -13.28
N PRO A 40 -3.96 0.37 -13.04
CA PRO A 40 -3.21 -0.56 -13.87
C PRO A 40 -3.59 -2.02 -13.65
N VAL A 41 -4.17 -2.34 -12.49
CA VAL A 41 -4.66 -3.67 -12.13
C VAL A 41 -6.05 -3.50 -11.53
N VAL A 42 -7.00 -4.28 -12.01
CA VAL A 42 -8.36 -4.41 -11.47
C VAL A 42 -8.67 -5.89 -11.43
N GLU A 43 -8.96 -6.41 -10.24
CA GLU A 43 -9.31 -7.80 -10.01
C GLU A 43 -10.68 -7.84 -9.32
N THR A 44 -11.51 -8.82 -9.67
CA THR A 44 -12.82 -9.04 -9.04
C THR A 44 -12.89 -10.47 -8.55
N TYR A 45 -13.47 -10.66 -7.37
CA TYR A 45 -13.60 -11.96 -6.72
C TYR A 45 -15.08 -12.21 -6.47
N ARG A 46 -15.56 -13.43 -6.76
CA ARG A 46 -16.92 -13.85 -6.39
C ARG A 46 -16.99 -14.12 -4.88
N ASP A 47 -16.03 -14.89 -4.38
CA ASP A 47 -15.80 -15.14 -2.96
C ASP A 47 -14.41 -14.61 -2.60
N PHE A 48 -14.35 -13.51 -1.87
CA PHE A 48 -13.09 -12.90 -1.46
C PHE A 48 -12.42 -13.73 -0.35
N ASP A 49 -11.27 -14.34 -0.64
CA ASP A 49 -10.40 -14.98 0.35
C ASP A 49 -9.08 -14.18 0.43
N PRO A 50 -8.85 -13.42 1.52
CA PRO A 50 -7.63 -12.64 1.71
C PRO A 50 -6.37 -13.50 1.55
N ARG A 51 -6.42 -14.77 1.96
CA ARG A 51 -5.27 -15.69 1.95
C ARG A 51 -4.86 -16.13 0.55
N ARG A 52 -5.75 -15.98 -0.45
CA ARG A 52 -5.52 -16.43 -1.84
C ARG A 52 -4.98 -15.32 -2.73
N HIS A 53 -5.03 -14.07 -2.29
CA HIS A 53 -4.60 -12.95 -3.10
C HIS A 53 -3.08 -12.76 -2.95
N PRO A 54 -2.27 -12.86 -4.02
CA PRO A 54 -0.80 -12.78 -3.93
C PRO A 54 -0.27 -11.48 -3.32
N ILE A 55 -1.01 -10.38 -3.54
CA ILE A 55 -0.73 -9.04 -2.97
C ILE A 55 -1.23 -8.89 -1.52
N LEU A 56 -2.19 -9.72 -1.05
CA LEU A 56 -2.76 -9.66 0.31
C LEU A 56 -2.38 -10.90 1.15
N GLY A 57 -1.19 -11.46 0.95
CA GLY A 57 -0.56 -12.22 2.05
C GLY A 57 -0.62 -11.41 3.35
N SER A 58 -0.54 -12.05 4.51
CA SER A 58 -0.77 -11.39 5.82
C SER A 58 0.03 -10.09 5.93
N LEU A 59 -0.66 -8.95 5.77
CA LEU A 59 -0.06 -7.63 5.85
C LEU A 59 0.58 -7.45 7.23
N GLY A 60 1.61 -6.60 7.27
CA GLY A 60 2.12 -6.01 8.49
C GLY A 60 1.05 -5.13 9.15
N PRO A 61 1.26 -4.74 10.42
CA PRO A 61 0.47 -3.69 11.04
C PRO A 61 0.38 -2.45 10.13
N ASP A 62 -0.80 -1.83 10.09
CA ASP A 62 -1.07 -0.64 9.28
C ASP A 62 -0.69 0.62 10.04
N LEU A 63 0.39 1.27 9.61
CA LEU A 63 0.92 2.48 10.25
C LEU A 63 0.05 3.73 10.03
N CYS A 64 -0.98 3.65 9.18
CA CYS A 64 -1.96 4.73 9.03
C CYS A 64 -3.08 4.67 10.09
N GLN A 65 -3.13 3.60 10.90
CA GLN A 65 -4.07 3.50 12.00
C GLN A 65 -3.65 4.40 13.17
N PRO A 66 -4.58 4.87 14.01
CA PRO A 66 -4.24 5.71 15.17
C PRO A 66 -3.32 5.05 16.20
N SER A 67 -3.36 3.71 16.28
CA SER A 67 -2.61 2.92 17.26
C SER A 67 -2.09 1.63 16.61
N PRO A 68 -1.05 1.72 15.76
CA PRO A 68 -0.45 0.54 15.14
C PRO A 68 0.37 -0.25 16.17
N ASP A 69 0.44 -1.57 15.98
CA ASP A 69 1.33 -2.44 16.77
C ASP A 69 2.77 -2.29 16.26
N LEU A 70 3.50 -1.32 16.82
CA LEU A 70 4.89 -1.05 16.44
C LEU A 70 5.84 -2.15 16.89
N ASP A 71 5.56 -2.84 18.00
CA ASP A 71 6.38 -3.95 18.49
C ASP A 71 6.33 -5.15 17.54
N GLU A 72 5.15 -5.41 16.95
CA GLU A 72 5.00 -6.37 15.85
C GLU A 72 5.83 -5.99 14.63
N CYS A 73 5.82 -4.71 14.22
CA CYS A 73 6.63 -4.23 13.09
C CYS A 73 8.13 -4.47 13.34
N VAL A 74 8.62 -4.11 14.53
CA VAL A 74 10.03 -4.31 14.93
C VAL A 74 10.38 -5.79 14.94
N ARG A 75 9.53 -6.64 15.53
CA ARG A 75 9.78 -8.08 15.58
C ARG A 75 9.78 -8.73 14.20
N ARG A 76 8.89 -8.32 13.28
CA ARG A 76 8.93 -8.77 11.87
C ARG A 76 10.18 -8.31 11.15
N MET A 77 10.61 -7.07 11.38
CA MET A 77 11.84 -6.53 10.82
C MET A 77 13.08 -7.31 11.31
N MET A 78 13.20 -7.54 12.62
CA MET A 78 14.35 -8.24 13.20
C MET A 78 14.38 -9.75 12.91
N SER A 79 13.23 -10.35 12.59
CA SER A 79 13.13 -11.75 12.15
C SER A 79 13.19 -11.92 10.63
N TYR A 80 13.43 -10.83 9.88
CA TYR A 80 13.39 -10.84 8.42
C TYR A 80 14.49 -11.72 7.84
N THR A 81 14.11 -12.60 6.90
CA THR A 81 15.01 -13.54 6.24
C THR A 81 14.99 -13.31 4.73
N PRO A 82 16.15 -13.15 4.06
CA PRO A 82 17.51 -13.20 4.61
C PRO A 82 17.90 -11.97 5.46
N THR A 83 18.76 -12.17 6.47
CA THR A 83 19.24 -11.09 7.37
C THR A 83 20.12 -10.06 6.66
N GLU A 84 20.69 -10.44 5.52
CA GLU A 84 21.50 -9.57 4.65
C GLU A 84 20.67 -8.54 3.87
N THR A 85 19.33 -8.65 3.92
CA THR A 85 18.43 -7.70 3.24
C THR A 85 18.63 -6.31 3.80
N SER A 86 18.68 -5.32 2.91
CA SER A 86 18.87 -3.93 3.31
C SER A 86 17.65 -3.40 4.07
N VAL A 87 17.87 -2.55 5.07
CA VAL A 87 16.78 -1.90 5.81
C VAL A 87 15.84 -1.13 4.87
N ALA A 88 16.38 -0.54 3.79
CA ALA A 88 15.59 0.18 2.79
C ALA A 88 14.63 -0.73 2.00
N GLU A 89 14.95 -2.01 1.82
CA GLU A 89 14.05 -2.99 1.20
C GLU A 89 13.01 -3.48 2.21
N VAL A 90 13.45 -3.80 3.43
CA VAL A 90 12.56 -4.28 4.50
C VAL A 90 11.47 -3.26 4.83
N LEU A 91 11.80 -1.96 4.87
CA LEU A 91 10.84 -0.88 5.08
C LEU A 91 9.77 -0.77 3.99
N LEU A 92 9.97 -1.32 2.79
CA LEU A 92 8.96 -1.35 1.73
C LEU A 92 8.13 -2.64 1.70
N ASP A 93 8.53 -3.66 2.46
CA ASP A 93 7.78 -4.90 2.53
C ASP A 93 6.51 -4.73 3.36
N GLN A 94 5.37 -4.69 2.67
CA GLN A 94 4.05 -4.52 3.29
C GLN A 94 3.65 -5.67 4.22
N ARG A 95 4.41 -6.77 4.25
CA ARG A 95 4.24 -7.88 5.22
C ARG A 95 4.92 -7.57 6.56
N VAL A 96 5.89 -6.67 6.59
CA VAL A 96 6.58 -6.22 7.81
C VAL A 96 5.77 -5.10 8.45
N MET A 97 5.43 -4.08 7.66
CA MET A 97 4.59 -2.94 8.05
C MET A 97 3.94 -2.38 6.79
N CYS A 98 2.64 -2.08 6.83
CA CYS A 98 1.97 -1.49 5.68
C CYS A 98 1.72 0.01 5.85
N GLY A 99 1.69 0.73 4.74
CA GLY A 99 1.59 2.20 4.71
C GLY A 99 2.91 2.93 4.47
N VAL A 100 4.06 2.25 4.62
CA VAL A 100 5.36 2.83 4.25
C VAL A 100 5.55 2.76 2.74
N GLY A 101 5.68 3.94 2.13
CA GLY A 101 6.07 4.11 0.73
C GLY A 101 7.48 4.69 0.59
N ASN A 102 7.91 4.94 -0.65
CA ASN A 102 9.25 5.44 -0.94
C ASN A 102 9.62 6.72 -0.17
N VAL A 103 8.69 7.68 -0.06
CA VAL A 103 8.92 8.95 0.65
C VAL A 103 9.19 8.68 2.13
N TYR A 104 8.29 7.98 2.82
CA TYR A 104 8.45 7.68 4.24
C TYR A 104 9.70 6.86 4.53
N ARG A 105 10.06 5.90 3.68
CA ARG A 105 11.33 5.18 3.81
C ARG A 105 12.52 6.15 3.81
N CYS A 106 12.57 7.09 2.87
CA CYS A 106 13.67 8.05 2.79
C CYS A 106 13.71 8.96 4.02
N GLU A 107 12.57 9.49 4.44
CA GLU A 107 12.45 10.36 5.62
C GLU A 107 12.87 9.63 6.90
N LEU A 108 12.44 8.37 7.08
CA LEU A 108 12.81 7.55 8.23
C LEU A 108 14.32 7.32 8.29
N LEU A 109 14.92 6.82 7.20
CA LEU A 109 16.35 6.52 7.16
C LEU A 109 17.22 7.76 7.35
N TRP A 110 16.77 8.90 6.81
CA TRP A 110 17.43 10.19 7.02
C TRP A 110 17.33 10.62 8.49
N THR A 111 16.13 10.58 9.07
CA THR A 111 15.89 11.01 10.47
C THR A 111 16.62 10.15 11.49
N THR A 112 16.77 8.85 11.22
CA THR A 112 17.48 7.92 12.10
C THR A 112 18.97 7.80 11.80
N GLU A 113 19.48 8.52 10.79
CA GLU A 113 20.85 8.43 10.31
C GLU A 113 21.31 7.00 9.95
N ILE A 114 20.36 6.16 9.50
CA ILE A 114 20.65 4.79 9.11
C ILE A 114 20.91 4.75 7.60
N HIS A 115 22.09 4.23 7.24
CA HIS A 115 22.44 4.05 5.84
C HIS A 115 21.45 3.09 5.15
N PRO A 116 20.92 3.41 3.96
CA PRO A 116 19.88 2.60 3.31
C PRO A 116 20.29 1.16 3.02
N TRP A 117 21.59 0.92 2.85
CA TRP A 117 22.17 -0.41 2.64
C TRP A 117 22.67 -1.09 3.92
N ALA A 118 22.39 -0.52 5.10
CA ALA A 118 22.58 -1.23 6.36
C ALA A 118 21.73 -2.52 6.32
N ARG A 119 22.32 -3.63 6.76
CA ARG A 119 21.64 -4.93 6.78
C ARG A 119 20.76 -4.98 8.01
N VAL A 120 19.56 -5.53 7.86
CA VAL A 120 18.63 -5.62 8.99
C VAL A 120 19.17 -6.48 10.13
N GLY A 121 20.02 -7.47 9.82
CA GLY A 121 20.70 -8.29 10.82
C GLY A 121 21.82 -7.60 11.61
N ASP A 122 22.26 -6.42 11.18
CA ASP A 122 23.32 -5.63 11.84
C ASP A 122 22.75 -4.49 12.71
N LEU A 123 21.42 -4.31 12.74
CA LEU A 123 20.71 -3.28 13.50
C LEU A 123 20.51 -3.64 14.98
#